data_AF-A0A813BRP7-F1
#
_entry.id   AF-A0A813BRP7-F1
#
_cell.length_a   1.000
_cell.length_b   1.000
_cell.length_c   1.000
_cell.angle_alpha   90.00
_cell.angle_beta   90.00
_cell.angle_gamma   90.00
#
_symmetry.space_group_name_H-M   'P 1'
#
loop_
_entity.id
_entity.type
_entity.pdbx_description
1 polymer ?
#
loop_
_entity_poly.entity_id
_entity_poly.type
_entity_poly.pdbx_seq_one_letter_code
_entity_poly.pdbx_strand_id
1 'polypeptide(L)'
;MASIHVDDTRYAGDETSAVIWEQLHKRLKFGSVRKATEGWQKFCGRWERQDPTTLEMEISMQGYIDGVPTVKQRVVHGDQSLTPLTDGEKKLISSVVGQLNWAARQGRFDLCFGASLIQQLAGQGRAEALKWVNTVVRRAREPLQLKVPCLGCPLSEMVILAVSDAAYGAMPNGSSQGGTMVMVANPNVLEGEAPVCILEAISSKIQRVVRCSMSAEVSSLATAFEHGDYVRAVFVELVHPRFELKRWKVCVAPWQHILVTDARTGYDAVNSETLPTDRKIAIDVGVLRQGLVEEGNGCKVRWVPGSQMPGDGLTKWHHNGVLTTVMSSGLWSLRDTAEAQELRKVAAAKRAAWRRSAKATDS
;
A
#
# COMPACT_ATOMS: atom_id res chain seq x y z
N MET A 1 -17.70 10.67 -14.16
CA MET A 1 -17.53 9.23 -13.88
C MET A 1 -18.75 8.68 -13.17
N ALA A 2 -19.22 7.52 -13.62
CA ALA A 2 -20.37 6.81 -13.04
C ALA A 2 -19.93 5.51 -12.39
N SER A 3 -20.23 5.32 -11.12
CA SER A 3 -20.03 4.02 -10.46
C SER A 3 -21.34 3.55 -9.85
N ILE A 4 -21.67 2.28 -10.10
CA ILE A 4 -22.87 1.62 -9.59
C ILE A 4 -22.39 0.39 -8.85
N HIS A 5 -22.88 0.21 -7.63
CA HIS A 5 -22.64 -1.00 -6.85
C HIS A 5 -23.97 -1.47 -6.25
N VAL A 6 -24.56 -2.46 -6.91
CA VAL A 6 -25.90 -2.99 -6.58
C VAL A 6 -26.93 -1.85 -6.61
N ASP A 7 -27.34 -1.35 -5.44
CA ASP A 7 -28.37 -0.30 -5.29
C ASP A 7 -27.76 1.11 -5.14
N ASP A 8 -26.47 1.19 -4.81
CA ASP A 8 -25.77 2.45 -4.55
C ASP A 8 -25.20 3.04 -5.84
N THR A 9 -25.36 4.35 -6.00
CA THR A 9 -24.81 5.12 -7.12
C THR A 9 -23.87 6.21 -6.63
N ARG A 10 -22.76 6.38 -7.35
CA ARG A 10 -21.74 7.40 -7.10
C ARG A 10 -21.68 8.35 -8.28
N TYR A 11 -21.93 9.63 -8.03
CA TYR A 11 -21.84 10.70 -9.02
C TYR A 11 -20.61 11.57 -8.72
N ALA A 12 -19.56 11.40 -9.53
CA ALA A 12 -18.31 12.14 -9.44
C ALA A 12 -17.76 12.45 -10.84
N GLY A 13 -16.70 13.25 -10.95
CA GLY A 13 -16.15 13.76 -12.20
C GLY A 13 -16.73 15.12 -12.59
N ASP A 14 -16.56 15.51 -13.85
CA ASP A 14 -17.00 16.79 -14.39
C ASP A 14 -18.35 16.69 -15.15
N GLU A 15 -18.74 17.80 -15.74
CA GLU A 15 -19.97 17.97 -16.51
C GLU A 15 -20.07 17.03 -17.72
N THR A 16 -18.93 16.55 -18.26
CA THR A 16 -18.93 15.64 -19.43
C THR A 16 -19.66 14.33 -19.12
N SER A 17 -19.71 13.95 -17.84
CA SER A 17 -20.40 12.74 -17.41
C SER A 17 -21.93 12.86 -17.34
N ALA A 18 -22.48 14.08 -17.36
CA ALA A 18 -23.92 14.32 -17.26
C ALA A 18 -24.71 13.64 -18.39
N VAL A 19 -24.18 13.68 -19.63
CA VAL A 19 -24.82 13.05 -20.80
C VAL A 19 -24.95 11.54 -20.62
N ILE A 20 -23.90 10.89 -20.10
CA ILE A 20 -23.89 9.45 -19.84
C ILE A 20 -24.95 9.11 -18.77
N TRP A 21 -25.06 9.96 -17.74
CA TRP A 21 -26.03 9.76 -16.66
C TRP A 21 -27.48 9.92 -17.10
N GLU A 22 -27.80 10.91 -17.92
CA GLU A 22 -29.15 11.08 -18.44
C GLU A 22 -29.57 9.87 -19.27
N GLN A 23 -28.66 9.32 -20.08
CA GLN A 23 -28.91 8.10 -20.84
C GLN A 23 -29.14 6.89 -19.93
N LEU A 24 -28.37 6.79 -18.84
CA LEU A 24 -28.52 5.71 -17.87
C LEU A 24 -29.84 5.82 -17.08
N HIS A 25 -30.20 7.01 -16.59
CA HIS A 25 -31.45 7.27 -15.86
C HIS A 25 -32.71 7.06 -16.72
N LYS A 26 -32.61 7.21 -18.05
CA LYS A 26 -33.69 6.84 -18.98
C LYS A 26 -33.94 5.33 -19.01
N ARG A 27 -32.91 4.51 -18.74
CA ARG A 27 -33.00 3.04 -18.78
C ARG A 27 -33.19 2.40 -17.41
N LEU A 28 -32.63 3.02 -16.37
CA LEU A 28 -32.58 2.49 -15.01
C LEU A 28 -33.10 3.53 -14.02
N LYS A 29 -33.97 3.11 -13.11
CA LYS A 29 -34.46 3.97 -12.02
C LYS A 29 -33.51 3.83 -10.83
N PHE A 30 -32.80 4.90 -10.51
CA PHE A 30 -31.97 4.99 -9.30
C PHE A 30 -32.64 5.85 -8.23
N GLY A 31 -32.12 5.77 -7.01
CA GLY A 31 -32.52 6.65 -5.90
C GLY A 31 -32.09 8.11 -6.11
N SER A 32 -32.03 8.85 -5.01
CA SER A 32 -31.62 10.26 -5.02
C SER A 32 -30.23 10.44 -5.65
N VAL A 33 -30.11 11.34 -6.63
CA VAL A 33 -28.82 11.77 -7.16
C VAL A 33 -28.04 12.48 -6.06
N ARG A 34 -26.87 11.95 -5.71
CA ARG A 34 -26.00 12.49 -4.67
C ARG A 34 -24.64 12.77 -5.27
N LYS A 35 -24.36 14.03 -5.63
CA LYS A 35 -23.08 14.40 -6.22
C LYS A 35 -22.01 14.53 -5.15
N ALA A 36 -20.84 13.96 -5.40
CA ALA A 36 -19.68 14.11 -4.52
C ALA A 36 -19.19 15.57 -4.42
N THR A 37 -19.57 16.41 -5.39
CA THR A 37 -19.29 17.86 -5.40
C THR A 37 -20.21 18.68 -4.49
N GLU A 38 -21.34 18.11 -4.05
CA GLU A 38 -22.32 18.77 -3.15
C GLU A 38 -22.00 18.54 -1.67
N GLY A 39 -20.92 17.81 -1.37
CA GLY A 39 -20.47 17.53 -0.01
C GLY A 39 -20.07 16.06 0.18
N TRP A 40 -19.92 15.67 1.44
CA TRP A 40 -19.60 14.29 1.80
C TRP A 40 -20.79 13.37 1.50
N GLN A 41 -20.57 12.36 0.67
CA GLN A 41 -21.54 11.34 0.32
C GLN A 41 -21.04 9.97 0.77
N LYS A 42 -21.96 9.14 1.26
CA LYS A 42 -21.64 7.75 1.60
C LYS A 42 -21.82 6.86 0.38
N PHE A 43 -20.82 6.07 0.05
CA PHE A 43 -20.86 5.09 -1.03
C PHE A 43 -20.14 3.81 -0.57
N CYS A 44 -20.77 2.64 -0.66
CA CYS A 44 -20.16 1.36 -0.27
C CYS A 44 -19.48 1.34 1.12
N GLY A 45 -20.03 2.05 2.10
CA GLY A 45 -19.52 2.09 3.48
C GLY A 45 -18.36 3.06 3.73
N ARG A 46 -17.91 3.82 2.72
CA ARG A 46 -16.94 4.92 2.86
C ARG A 46 -17.62 6.26 2.60
N TRP A 47 -17.04 7.32 3.16
CA TRP A 47 -17.43 8.69 2.86
C TRP A 47 -16.51 9.26 1.80
N GLU A 48 -17.06 10.00 0.87
CA GLU A 48 -16.31 10.56 -0.23
C GLU A 48 -16.79 11.97 -0.55
N ARG A 49 -15.87 12.83 -0.99
CA ARG A 49 -16.16 14.17 -1.49
C ARG A 49 -15.28 14.43 -2.69
N GLN A 50 -15.75 15.29 -3.59
CA GLN A 50 -14.97 15.79 -4.72
C GLN A 50 -14.95 17.32 -4.69
N ASP A 51 -13.80 17.92 -4.89
CA ASP A 51 -13.71 19.36 -5.07
C ASP A 51 -14.29 19.76 -6.45
N PRO A 52 -15.24 20.72 -6.52
CA PRO A 52 -15.88 21.09 -7.78
C PRO A 52 -14.94 21.84 -8.75
N THR A 53 -13.83 22.38 -8.26
CA THR A 53 -12.88 23.18 -9.05
C THR A 53 -11.69 22.34 -9.48
N THR A 54 -11.03 21.64 -8.54
CA THR A 54 -9.84 20.84 -8.83
C THR A 54 -10.16 19.44 -9.31
N LEU A 55 -11.41 18.99 -9.11
CA LEU A 55 -11.90 17.65 -9.39
C LEU A 55 -11.21 16.54 -8.60
N GLU A 56 -10.36 16.89 -7.63
CA GLU A 56 -9.72 15.94 -6.71
C GLU A 56 -10.76 15.32 -5.78
N MET A 57 -10.55 14.06 -5.39
CA MET A 57 -11.44 13.37 -4.45
C MET A 57 -10.75 13.13 -3.11
N GLU A 58 -11.55 13.14 -2.06
CA GLU A 58 -11.17 12.75 -0.71
C GLU A 58 -12.05 11.58 -0.27
N ILE A 59 -11.44 10.57 0.35
CA ILE A 59 -12.11 9.40 0.88
C ILE A 59 -11.84 9.33 2.39
N SER A 60 -12.88 9.11 3.19
CA SER A 60 -12.78 8.94 4.63
C SER A 60 -13.49 7.67 5.09
N MET A 61 -12.81 6.91 5.95
CA MET A 61 -13.38 5.77 6.67
C MET A 61 -13.79 6.14 8.10
N GLN A 62 -13.69 7.42 8.51
CA GLN A 62 -13.87 7.79 9.92
C GLN A 62 -15.23 7.37 10.48
N GLY A 63 -16.33 7.66 9.76
CA GLY A 63 -17.66 7.27 10.19
C GLY A 63 -17.88 5.76 10.29
N TYR A 64 -17.08 4.94 9.60
CA TYR A 64 -17.08 3.48 9.80
C TYR A 64 -16.28 3.11 11.07
N ILE A 65 -15.13 3.74 11.27
CA ILE A 65 -14.21 3.45 12.37
C ILE A 65 -14.79 3.80 13.74
N ASP A 66 -15.63 4.85 13.82
CA ASP A 66 -16.28 5.23 15.07
C ASP A 66 -17.13 4.10 15.65
N GLY A 67 -17.66 3.22 14.80
CA GLY A 67 -18.39 2.01 15.19
C GLY A 67 -17.52 0.82 15.63
N VAL A 68 -16.19 0.88 15.43
CA VAL A 68 -15.28 -0.22 15.74
C VAL A 68 -15.00 -0.25 17.26
N PRO A 69 -15.39 -1.34 17.96
CA PRO A 69 -15.26 -1.40 19.41
C PRO A 69 -13.82 -1.71 19.85
N THR A 70 -13.45 -1.19 21.01
CA THR A 70 -12.25 -1.65 21.74
C THR A 70 -12.54 -2.96 22.47
N VAL A 71 -11.51 -3.76 22.69
CA VAL A 71 -11.59 -5.00 23.46
C VAL A 71 -11.22 -4.74 24.92
N LYS A 72 -11.94 -5.35 25.86
CA LYS A 72 -11.59 -5.26 27.29
C LYS A 72 -10.21 -5.87 27.50
N GLN A 73 -9.31 -5.11 28.12
CA GLN A 73 -8.03 -5.65 28.55
C GLN A 73 -8.23 -6.63 29.70
N ARG A 74 -7.45 -7.70 29.70
CA ARG A 74 -7.44 -8.65 30.81
C ARG A 74 -6.77 -7.98 32.01
N VAL A 75 -7.43 -8.00 33.16
CA VAL A 75 -6.77 -7.74 34.44
C VAL A 75 -6.15 -9.05 34.88
N VAL A 76 -4.82 -9.14 34.86
CA VAL A 76 -4.11 -10.35 35.29
C VAL A 76 -3.16 -9.96 36.40
N HIS A 77 -3.22 -10.71 37.50
CA HIS A 77 -2.19 -10.68 38.53
C HIS A 77 -1.12 -11.71 38.13
N GLY A 78 0.00 -11.25 37.54
CA GLY A 78 1.09 -12.09 37.02
C GLY A 78 1.49 -11.76 35.58
N ASP A 79 2.37 -12.58 34.98
CA ASP A 79 2.83 -12.37 33.60
C ASP A 79 1.76 -12.78 32.57
N GLN A 80 1.14 -11.78 31.95
CA GLN A 80 0.12 -11.95 30.91
C GLN A 80 0.60 -12.73 29.69
N SER A 81 1.91 -12.76 29.42
CA SER A 81 2.47 -13.43 28.25
C SER A 81 2.35 -14.95 28.31
N LEU A 82 2.23 -15.53 29.51
CA LEU A 82 2.17 -16.97 29.74
C LEU A 82 0.76 -17.56 29.63
N THR A 83 -0.28 -16.73 29.62
CA THR A 83 -1.66 -17.24 29.56
C THR A 83 -2.21 -17.14 28.14
N PRO A 84 -2.58 -18.26 27.49
CA PRO A 84 -3.15 -18.23 26.15
C PRO A 84 -4.50 -17.48 26.06
N LEU A 85 -4.85 -17.10 24.83
CA LEU A 85 -6.17 -16.57 24.48
C LEU A 85 -7.25 -17.65 24.64
N THR A 86 -8.34 -17.29 25.30
CA THR A 86 -9.59 -18.07 25.33
C THR A 86 -10.28 -18.04 23.96
N ASP A 87 -11.15 -18.99 23.69
CA ASP A 87 -11.89 -19.01 22.42
C ASP A 87 -12.87 -17.83 22.28
N GLY A 88 -13.39 -17.32 23.40
CA GLY A 88 -14.17 -16.08 23.45
C GLY A 88 -13.34 -14.87 23.02
N GLU A 89 -12.12 -14.73 23.55
CA GLU A 89 -11.19 -13.66 23.16
C GLU A 89 -10.77 -13.78 21.70
N LYS A 90 -10.48 -15.00 21.20
CA LYS A 90 -10.16 -15.22 19.78
C LYS A 90 -11.31 -14.78 18.87
N LYS A 91 -12.55 -15.15 19.18
CA LYS A 91 -13.74 -14.73 18.42
C LYS A 91 -13.91 -13.21 18.42
N LEU A 92 -13.73 -12.58 19.57
CA LEU A 92 -13.81 -11.13 19.71
C LEU A 92 -12.72 -10.42 18.90
N ILE A 93 -11.47 -10.86 19.01
CA ILE A 93 -10.35 -10.33 18.24
C ILE A 93 -10.63 -10.46 16.74
N SER A 94 -11.05 -11.64 16.27
CA SER A 94 -11.37 -11.86 14.86
C SER A 94 -12.45 -10.93 14.34
N SER A 95 -13.49 -10.64 15.14
CA SER A 95 -14.55 -9.69 14.76
C SER A 95 -14.02 -8.26 14.59
N VAL A 96 -13.23 -7.76 15.55
CA VAL A 96 -12.68 -6.39 15.49
C VAL A 96 -11.62 -6.26 14.39
N VAL A 97 -10.75 -7.27 14.25
CA VAL A 97 -9.73 -7.32 13.20
C VAL A 97 -10.34 -7.41 11.82
N GLY A 98 -11.49 -8.08 11.65
CA GLY A 98 -12.23 -8.08 10.39
C GLY A 98 -12.67 -6.66 9.98
N GLN A 99 -13.17 -5.88 10.94
CA GLN A 99 -13.57 -4.48 10.71
C GLN A 99 -12.36 -3.59 10.39
N LEU A 100 -11.26 -3.73 11.13
CA LEU A 100 -10.01 -3.01 10.85
C LEU A 100 -9.46 -3.37 9.47
N ASN A 101 -9.54 -4.64 9.08
CA ASN A 101 -9.12 -5.13 7.76
C ASN A 101 -9.97 -4.56 6.62
N TRP A 102 -11.27 -4.35 6.87
CA TRP A 102 -12.15 -3.67 5.92
C TRP A 102 -11.72 -2.22 5.75
N ALA A 103 -11.58 -1.48 6.85
CA ALA A 103 -11.10 -0.09 6.81
C ALA A 103 -9.75 0.02 6.10
N ALA A 104 -8.83 -0.90 6.40
CA ALA A 104 -7.50 -0.93 5.81
C ALA A 104 -7.53 -1.05 4.28
N ARG A 105 -8.39 -1.93 3.74
CA ARG A 105 -8.55 -2.14 2.29
C ARG A 105 -9.29 -1.00 1.57
N GLN A 106 -10.11 -0.23 2.28
CA GLN A 106 -10.97 0.78 1.67
C GLN A 106 -10.42 2.21 1.73
N GLY A 107 -9.32 2.45 2.44
CA GLY A 107 -8.71 3.78 2.51
C GLY A 107 -7.88 4.07 3.76
N ARG A 108 -7.73 3.11 4.68
CA ARG A 108 -6.86 3.23 5.87
C ARG A 108 -5.66 2.30 5.79
N PHE A 109 -4.89 2.44 4.72
CA PHE A 109 -3.73 1.58 4.45
C PHE A 109 -2.68 1.59 5.57
N ASP A 110 -2.64 2.65 6.39
CA ASP A 110 -1.86 2.76 7.63
C ASP A 110 -2.18 1.69 8.69
N LEU A 111 -3.33 1.03 8.58
CA LEU A 111 -3.78 -0.04 9.48
C LEU A 111 -3.38 -1.44 8.98
N CYS A 112 -2.93 -1.59 7.73
CA CYS A 112 -2.64 -2.89 7.11
C CYS A 112 -1.67 -3.73 7.97
N PHE A 113 -0.54 -3.14 8.38
CA PHE A 113 0.43 -3.84 9.23
C PHE A 113 -0.16 -4.26 10.57
N GLY A 114 -0.86 -3.34 11.25
CA GLY A 114 -1.46 -3.60 12.56
C GLY A 114 -2.47 -4.75 12.51
N ALA A 115 -3.33 -4.76 11.49
CA ALA A 115 -4.28 -5.85 11.29
C ALA A 115 -3.57 -7.20 11.08
N SER A 116 -2.53 -7.23 10.23
CA SER A 116 -1.72 -8.43 9.95
C SER A 116 -1.02 -8.95 11.20
N LEU A 117 -0.43 -8.06 12.01
CA LEU A 117 0.23 -8.40 13.26
C LEU A 117 -0.73 -9.06 14.26
N ILE A 118 -1.92 -8.46 14.44
CA ILE A 118 -2.92 -9.02 15.36
C ILE A 118 -3.36 -10.41 14.89
N GLN A 119 -3.60 -10.61 13.60
CA GLN A 119 -3.97 -11.93 13.06
C GLN A 119 -2.91 -12.99 13.36
N GLN A 120 -1.63 -12.65 13.21
CA GLN A 120 -0.52 -13.56 13.48
C GLN A 120 -0.38 -13.87 14.97
N LEU A 121 -0.50 -12.87 15.85
CA LEU A 121 -0.49 -13.07 17.31
C LEU A 121 -1.66 -13.93 17.78
N ALA A 122 -2.88 -13.61 17.31
CA ALA A 122 -4.10 -14.31 17.70
C ALA A 122 -4.12 -15.76 17.18
N GLY A 123 -3.64 -15.99 15.95
CA GLY A 123 -3.49 -17.33 15.37
C GLY A 123 -2.51 -18.22 16.16
N GLN A 124 -1.58 -17.62 16.91
CA GLN A 124 -0.66 -18.31 17.81
C GLN A 124 -1.18 -18.37 19.26
N GLY A 125 -2.39 -17.88 19.54
CA GLY A 125 -2.97 -17.87 20.88
C GLY A 125 -2.31 -16.89 21.85
N ARG A 126 -1.52 -15.91 21.38
CA ARG A 126 -0.79 -14.96 22.24
C ARG A 126 -1.71 -13.87 22.78
N ALA A 127 -1.79 -13.72 24.11
CA ALA A 127 -2.62 -12.70 24.77
C ALA A 127 -2.24 -11.25 24.38
N GLU A 128 -1.01 -11.02 23.95
CA GLU A 128 -0.53 -9.74 23.44
C GLU A 128 -1.42 -9.15 22.32
N ALA A 129 -2.12 -10.01 21.56
CA ALA A 129 -3.07 -9.59 20.54
C ALA A 129 -4.13 -8.61 21.07
N LEU A 130 -4.61 -8.79 22.32
CA LEU A 130 -5.61 -7.91 22.93
C LEU A 130 -5.11 -6.47 23.08
N LYS A 131 -3.85 -6.30 23.45
CA LYS A 131 -3.21 -4.98 23.57
C LYS A 131 -3.07 -4.34 22.18
N TRP A 132 -2.64 -5.11 21.19
CA TRP A 132 -2.50 -4.62 19.83
C TRP A 132 -3.82 -4.24 19.19
N VAL A 133 -4.92 -4.98 19.42
CA VAL A 133 -6.25 -4.58 18.93
C VAL A 133 -6.59 -3.16 19.37
N ASN A 134 -6.50 -2.85 20.66
CA ASN A 134 -6.82 -1.50 21.16
C ASN A 134 -5.85 -0.44 20.64
N THR A 135 -4.59 -0.82 20.43
CA THR A 135 -3.56 0.08 19.90
C THR A 135 -3.89 0.46 18.45
N VAL A 136 -4.29 -0.52 17.63
CA VAL A 136 -4.69 -0.30 16.23
C VAL A 136 -6.03 0.43 16.15
N VAL A 137 -7.01 0.11 17.00
CA VAL A 137 -8.29 0.85 17.08
C VAL A 137 -8.05 2.32 17.44
N ARG A 138 -7.12 2.62 18.35
CA ARG A 138 -6.78 4.01 18.68
C ARG A 138 -6.18 4.75 17.48
N ARG A 139 -5.24 4.16 16.76
CA ARG A 139 -4.70 4.74 15.50
C ARG A 139 -5.81 4.89 14.45
N ALA A 140 -6.72 3.92 14.35
CA ALA A 140 -7.85 4.01 13.43
C ALA A 140 -8.72 5.22 13.74
N ARG A 141 -8.90 5.60 15.02
CA ARG A 141 -9.70 6.76 15.39
C ARG A 141 -9.01 8.10 15.10
N GLU A 142 -7.70 8.11 14.86
CA GLU A 142 -7.00 9.31 14.40
C GLU A 142 -7.51 9.66 13.00
N PRO A 143 -7.96 10.91 12.76
CA PRO A 143 -8.48 11.32 11.47
C PRO A 143 -7.42 11.17 10.38
N LEU A 144 -7.76 10.40 9.35
CA LEU A 144 -6.96 10.27 8.14
C LEU A 144 -7.90 10.16 6.95
N GLN A 145 -7.65 11.00 5.95
CA GLN A 145 -8.37 10.99 4.68
C GLN A 145 -7.39 10.55 3.59
N LEU A 146 -7.88 9.73 2.66
CA LEU A 146 -7.17 9.32 1.47
C LEU A 146 -7.50 10.31 0.35
N LYS A 147 -6.49 10.99 -0.18
CA LYS A 147 -6.60 11.87 -1.33
C LYS A 147 -6.41 11.08 -2.63
N VAL A 148 -7.31 11.31 -3.57
CA VAL A 148 -7.25 10.85 -4.96
C VAL A 148 -7.05 12.10 -5.82
N PRO A 149 -5.79 12.46 -6.12
CA PRO A 149 -5.49 13.69 -6.83
C PRO A 149 -5.87 13.59 -8.31
N CYS A 150 -6.06 14.75 -8.95
CA CYS A 150 -6.02 14.82 -10.39
C CYS A 150 -4.57 14.62 -10.84
N LEU A 151 -4.30 13.56 -11.60
CA LEU A 151 -2.94 13.21 -11.99
C LEU A 151 -2.30 14.22 -12.95
N GLY A 152 -3.08 15.10 -13.59
CA GLY A 152 -2.55 16.16 -14.46
C GLY A 152 -1.82 15.63 -15.70
N CYS A 153 -2.12 14.41 -16.13
CA CYS A 153 -1.61 13.82 -17.37
C CYS A 153 -2.69 12.97 -18.06
N PRO A 154 -2.60 12.75 -19.38
CA PRO A 154 -3.49 11.85 -20.09
C PRO A 154 -3.42 10.41 -19.55
N LEU A 155 -4.54 9.68 -19.62
CA LEU A 155 -4.59 8.26 -19.23
C LEU A 155 -3.56 7.38 -19.97
N SER A 156 -3.19 7.77 -21.19
CA SER A 156 -2.18 7.09 -22.01
C SER A 156 -0.74 7.28 -21.54
N GLU A 157 -0.48 8.28 -20.70
CA GLU A 157 0.86 8.60 -20.20
C GLU A 157 1.06 8.16 -18.74
N MET A 158 0.00 7.74 -18.05
CA MET A 158 0.08 7.33 -16.66
C MET A 158 1.08 6.19 -16.45
N VAL A 159 1.77 6.25 -15.32
CA VAL A 159 2.76 5.25 -14.91
C VAL A 159 2.22 4.43 -13.76
N ILE A 160 2.41 3.12 -13.81
CA ILE A 160 2.08 2.19 -12.73
C ILE A 160 3.32 2.01 -11.84
N LEU A 161 3.15 2.21 -10.54
CA LEU A 161 4.20 2.00 -9.54
C LEU A 161 3.84 0.78 -8.69
N ALA A 162 4.71 -0.22 -8.67
CA ALA A 162 4.63 -1.34 -7.74
C ALA A 162 5.71 -1.16 -6.67
N VAL A 163 5.31 -0.79 -5.47
CA VAL A 163 6.22 -0.58 -4.34
C VAL A 163 6.29 -1.83 -3.49
N SER A 164 7.51 -2.28 -3.22
CA SER A 164 7.78 -3.42 -2.35
C SER A 164 8.68 -3.03 -1.19
N ASP A 165 8.30 -3.49 0.00
CA ASP A 165 9.15 -3.51 1.19
C ASP A 165 9.04 -4.86 1.90
N ALA A 166 10.07 -5.27 2.63
CA ALA A 166 10.08 -6.53 3.36
C ALA A 166 10.80 -6.39 4.71
N ALA A 167 10.20 -6.95 5.77
CA ALA A 167 10.80 -7.05 7.09
C ALA A 167 11.10 -8.50 7.44
N TYR A 168 12.37 -8.88 7.39
CA TYR A 168 12.83 -10.24 7.68
C TYR A 168 12.78 -10.54 9.19
N GLY A 169 12.11 -11.62 9.57
CA GLY A 169 12.06 -12.10 10.96
C GLY A 169 11.38 -11.15 11.96
N ALA A 170 10.70 -10.11 11.48
CA ALA A 170 10.11 -9.05 12.31
C ALA A 170 8.76 -9.44 12.93
N MET A 171 8.17 -10.56 12.52
CA MET A 171 6.85 -11.01 12.97
C MET A 171 6.95 -12.14 14.00
N PRO A 172 5.86 -12.42 14.75
CA PRO A 172 5.85 -13.49 15.75
C PRO A 172 6.39 -14.82 15.23
N ASN A 173 7.21 -15.50 16.05
CA ASN A 173 7.98 -16.71 15.70
C ASN A 173 9.04 -16.52 14.60
N GLY A 174 9.57 -15.29 14.42
CA GLY A 174 10.58 -15.01 13.41
C GLY A 174 10.04 -15.12 11.98
N SER A 175 8.72 -14.99 11.80
CA SER A 175 8.12 -14.88 10.47
C SER A 175 8.50 -13.54 9.82
N SER A 176 8.48 -13.49 8.50
CA SER A 176 8.78 -12.26 7.75
C SER A 176 7.50 -11.61 7.23
N GLN A 177 7.52 -10.28 7.12
CA GLN A 177 6.41 -9.48 6.61
C GLN A 177 6.77 -8.92 5.23
N GLY A 178 5.83 -8.96 4.30
CA GLY A 178 5.90 -8.28 3.01
C GLY A 178 4.87 -7.16 2.94
N GLY A 179 5.30 -6.01 2.41
CA GLY A 179 4.49 -4.86 2.10
C GLY A 179 4.45 -4.65 0.59
N THR A 180 3.25 -4.62 0.03
CA THR A 180 3.01 -4.37 -1.40
C THR A 180 2.07 -3.20 -1.54
N MET A 181 2.40 -2.26 -2.41
CA MET A 181 1.51 -1.16 -2.76
C MET A 181 1.54 -0.92 -4.26
N VAL A 182 0.37 -0.73 -4.86
CA VAL A 182 0.25 -0.36 -6.26
C VAL A 182 -0.34 1.04 -6.35
N MET A 183 0.31 1.89 -7.14
CA MET A 183 -0.13 3.27 -7.39
C MET A 183 -0.17 3.55 -8.89
N VAL A 184 -0.98 4.52 -9.27
CA VAL A 184 -0.91 5.17 -10.58
C VAL A 184 -0.41 6.59 -10.38
N ALA A 185 0.47 7.05 -11.26
CA ALA A 185 1.20 8.29 -11.09
C ALA A 185 1.34 9.09 -12.39
N ASN A 186 1.52 10.39 -12.23
CA ASN A 186 2.05 11.24 -13.30
C ASN A 186 3.51 10.85 -13.63
N PRO A 187 3.93 10.81 -14.91
CA PRO A 187 5.31 10.54 -15.31
C PRO A 187 6.38 11.37 -14.58
N ASN A 188 6.05 12.61 -14.21
CA ASN A 188 6.96 13.52 -13.52
C ASN A 188 7.42 12.99 -12.14
N VAL A 189 6.77 11.95 -11.60
CA VAL A 189 7.20 11.24 -10.38
C VAL A 189 8.64 10.70 -10.48
N LEU A 190 9.12 10.46 -11.70
CA LEU A 190 10.51 10.05 -11.98
C LEU A 190 11.53 11.17 -11.75
N GLU A 191 11.11 12.42 -11.97
CA GLU A 191 11.98 13.60 -11.98
C GLU A 191 11.86 14.44 -10.70
N GLY A 192 10.74 14.32 -9.98
CA GLY A 192 10.49 15.05 -8.75
C GLY A 192 9.15 14.66 -8.12
N GLU A 193 8.65 15.54 -7.25
CA GLU A 193 7.35 15.36 -6.61
C GLU A 193 6.22 15.53 -7.64
N ALA A 194 5.33 14.54 -7.70
CA ALA A 194 4.20 14.54 -8.61
C ALA A 194 2.98 13.83 -8.00
N PRO A 195 1.77 14.08 -8.56
CA PRO A 195 0.56 13.38 -8.16
C PRO A 195 0.65 11.85 -8.31
N VAL A 196 0.25 11.15 -7.25
CA VAL A 196 0.11 9.69 -7.20
C VAL A 196 -1.21 9.31 -6.53
N CYS A 197 -1.84 8.24 -7.01
CA CYS A 197 -3.04 7.68 -6.43
C CYS A 197 -2.77 6.23 -6.01
N ILE A 198 -2.98 5.92 -4.74
CA ILE A 198 -2.88 4.55 -4.21
C ILE A 198 -4.11 3.77 -4.67
N LEU A 199 -3.89 2.67 -5.38
CA LEU A 199 -4.92 1.76 -5.85
C LEU A 199 -5.08 0.56 -4.91
N GLU A 200 -3.96 0.06 -4.39
CA GLU A 200 -3.91 -1.08 -3.50
C GLU A 200 -2.76 -0.94 -2.51
N ALA A 201 -2.96 -1.39 -1.27
CA ALA A 201 -1.88 -1.61 -0.31
C ALA A 201 -2.17 -2.85 0.55
N ILE A 202 -1.19 -3.73 0.65
CA ILE A 202 -1.27 -5.03 1.32
C ILE A 202 -0.10 -5.14 2.29
N SER A 203 -0.41 -5.64 3.48
CA SER A 203 0.58 -6.10 4.46
C SER A 203 0.29 -7.55 4.80
N SER A 204 1.19 -8.45 4.44
CA SER A 204 0.97 -9.89 4.64
C SER A 204 2.23 -10.60 5.12
N LYS A 205 2.02 -11.72 5.84
CA LYS A 205 3.08 -12.65 6.15
C LYS A 205 3.61 -13.24 4.84
N ILE A 206 4.93 -13.19 4.64
CA ILE A 206 5.60 -13.92 3.56
C ILE A 206 5.39 -15.41 3.82
N GLN A 207 4.61 -16.07 2.96
CA GLN A 207 4.19 -17.46 3.17
C GLN A 207 5.35 -18.45 3.06
N ARG A 208 6.29 -18.17 2.15
CA ARG A 208 7.50 -18.98 1.98
C ARG A 208 8.47 -18.69 3.14
N VAL A 209 9.05 -19.75 3.71
CA VAL A 209 10.12 -19.59 4.70
C VAL A 209 11.37 -19.06 4.00
N VAL A 210 11.70 -17.81 4.32
CA VAL A 210 12.87 -17.09 3.84
C VAL A 210 14.03 -17.25 4.82
N ARG A 211 15.27 -17.35 4.31
CA ARG A 211 16.46 -17.64 5.12
C ARG A 211 17.30 -16.41 5.46
N CYS A 212 17.09 -15.31 4.75
CA CYS A 212 17.81 -14.06 4.97
C CYS A 212 16.98 -12.88 4.45
N SER A 213 17.46 -11.66 4.75
CA SER A 213 16.83 -10.40 4.28
C SER A 213 16.65 -10.38 2.78
N MET A 214 17.70 -10.71 2.02
CA MET A 214 17.66 -10.75 0.56
C MET A 214 16.56 -11.66 0.00
N SER A 215 16.33 -12.84 0.61
CA SER A 215 15.23 -13.71 0.20
C SER A 215 13.86 -13.08 0.45
N ALA A 216 13.69 -12.39 1.58
CA ALA A 216 12.44 -11.69 1.90
C ALA A 216 12.18 -10.54 0.93
N GLU A 217 13.22 -9.75 0.65
CA GLU A 217 13.20 -8.62 -0.28
C GLU A 217 12.82 -9.06 -1.70
N VAL A 218 13.52 -10.05 -2.27
CA VAL A 218 13.26 -10.56 -3.62
C VAL A 218 11.88 -11.20 -3.73
N SER A 219 11.46 -11.99 -2.73
CA SER A 219 10.13 -12.60 -2.73
C SER A 219 9.01 -11.56 -2.67
N SER A 220 9.19 -10.49 -1.90
CA SER A 220 8.24 -9.38 -1.84
C SER A 220 8.23 -8.58 -3.15
N LEU A 221 9.41 -8.40 -3.76
CA LEU A 221 9.55 -7.74 -5.07
C LEU A 221 8.79 -8.48 -6.17
N ALA A 222 8.93 -9.81 -6.24
CA ALA A 222 8.20 -10.64 -7.18
C ALA A 222 6.68 -10.48 -7.01
N THR A 223 6.21 -10.53 -5.76
CA THR A 223 4.78 -10.34 -5.44
C THR A 223 4.30 -8.96 -5.86
N ALA A 224 5.05 -7.89 -5.55
CA ALA A 224 4.67 -6.53 -5.93
C ALA A 224 4.63 -6.33 -7.44
N PHE A 225 5.58 -6.92 -8.17
CA PHE A 225 5.60 -6.88 -9.63
C PHE A 225 4.36 -7.56 -10.22
N GLU A 226 3.97 -8.74 -9.73
CA GLU A 226 2.76 -9.44 -10.20
C GLU A 226 1.48 -8.61 -9.96
N HIS A 227 1.35 -8.00 -8.78
CA HIS A 227 0.24 -7.10 -8.46
C HIS A 227 0.22 -5.87 -9.39
N GLY A 228 1.38 -5.26 -9.64
CA GLY A 228 1.52 -4.14 -10.57
C GLY A 228 1.13 -4.51 -12.00
N ASP A 229 1.55 -5.67 -12.50
CA ASP A 229 1.19 -6.16 -13.83
C ASP A 229 -0.31 -6.44 -13.95
N TYR A 230 -0.92 -7.03 -12.93
CA TYR A 230 -2.36 -7.25 -12.90
C TYR A 230 -3.13 -5.93 -12.96
N VAL A 231 -2.80 -4.97 -12.10
CA VAL A 231 -3.45 -3.65 -12.08
C VAL A 231 -3.21 -2.90 -13.39
N ARG A 232 -2.00 -2.99 -13.96
CA ARG A 232 -1.67 -2.42 -15.26
C ARG A 232 -2.55 -3.01 -16.37
N ALA A 233 -2.72 -4.33 -16.41
CA ALA A 233 -3.57 -4.98 -17.41
C ALA A 233 -5.03 -4.54 -17.29
N VAL A 234 -5.58 -4.51 -16.06
CA VAL A 234 -6.95 -4.04 -15.81
C VAL A 234 -7.11 -2.57 -16.19
N PHE A 235 -6.13 -1.71 -15.87
CA PHE A 235 -6.17 -0.31 -16.26
C PHE A 235 -6.19 -0.14 -17.78
N VAL A 236 -5.30 -0.85 -18.49
CA VAL A 236 -5.22 -0.77 -19.96
C VAL A 236 -6.46 -1.34 -20.62
N GLU A 237 -7.07 -2.40 -20.07
CA GLU A 237 -8.37 -2.90 -20.53
C GLU A 237 -9.46 -1.82 -20.50
N LEU A 238 -9.46 -0.96 -19.48
CA LEU A 238 -10.43 0.14 -19.34
C LEU A 238 -10.19 1.29 -20.33
N VAL A 239 -8.93 1.57 -20.68
CA VAL A 239 -8.56 2.77 -21.46
C VAL A 239 -8.19 2.50 -22.91
N HIS A 240 -7.85 1.25 -23.26
CA HIS A 240 -7.42 0.87 -24.61
C HIS A 240 -8.53 0.12 -25.35
N PRO A 241 -9.20 0.74 -26.36
CA PRO A 241 -10.35 0.13 -27.04
C PRO A 241 -10.05 -1.18 -27.78
N ARG A 242 -8.78 -1.47 -28.06
CA ARG A 242 -8.33 -2.69 -28.76
C ARG A 242 -7.61 -3.66 -27.83
N PHE A 243 -7.85 -3.57 -26.52
CA PHE A 243 -7.28 -4.51 -25.57
C PHE A 243 -7.68 -5.95 -25.90
N GLU A 244 -6.71 -6.85 -25.93
CA GLU A 244 -6.93 -8.27 -26.14
C GLU A 244 -6.23 -9.05 -25.02
N LEU A 245 -7.00 -9.76 -24.20
CA LEU A 245 -6.47 -10.50 -23.04
C LEU A 245 -5.37 -11.50 -23.42
N LYS A 246 -5.49 -12.17 -24.57
CA LYS A 246 -4.48 -13.13 -25.05
C LYS A 246 -3.13 -12.46 -25.38
N ARG A 247 -3.15 -11.17 -25.70
CA ARG A 247 -1.97 -10.37 -26.08
C ARG A 247 -1.74 -9.22 -25.11
N TRP A 248 -2.21 -9.35 -23.86
CA TRP A 248 -2.22 -8.27 -22.89
C TRP A 248 -0.85 -7.60 -22.71
N LYS A 249 0.24 -8.38 -22.70
CA LYS A 249 1.63 -7.86 -22.62
C LYS A 249 1.94 -6.81 -23.69
N VAL A 250 1.50 -7.04 -24.92
CA VAL A 250 1.68 -6.11 -26.04
C VAL A 250 0.76 -4.90 -25.88
N CYS A 251 -0.46 -5.09 -25.39
CA CYS A 251 -1.38 -4.00 -25.13
C CYS A 251 -0.88 -3.07 -24.02
N VAL A 252 -0.26 -3.61 -22.96
CA VAL A 252 0.22 -2.81 -21.81
C VAL A 252 1.59 -2.20 -22.01
N ALA A 253 2.37 -2.67 -22.97
CA ALA A 253 3.73 -2.20 -23.28
C ALA A 253 3.90 -0.66 -23.30
N PRO A 254 2.96 0.14 -23.85
CA PRO A 254 3.07 1.60 -23.82
C PRO A 254 2.98 2.23 -22.42
N TRP A 255 2.37 1.55 -21.46
CA TRP A 255 2.23 2.02 -20.08
C TRP A 255 3.37 1.52 -19.21
N GLN A 256 4.15 2.47 -18.68
CA GLN A 256 5.31 2.12 -17.87
C GLN A 256 4.89 1.47 -16.56
N HIS A 257 5.61 0.42 -16.18
CA HIS A 257 5.49 -0.25 -14.89
C HIS A 257 6.82 -0.16 -14.15
N ILE A 258 6.85 0.56 -13.04
CA ILE A 258 8.06 0.77 -12.24
C ILE A 258 7.95 -0.01 -10.94
N LEU A 259 8.81 -1.01 -10.79
CA LEU A 259 9.01 -1.73 -9.55
C LEU A 259 9.94 -0.92 -8.63
N VAL A 260 9.48 -0.54 -7.44
CA VAL A 260 10.19 0.33 -6.51
C VAL A 260 10.59 -0.44 -5.25
N THR A 261 11.84 -0.26 -4.81
CA THR A 261 12.38 -0.91 -3.61
C THR A 261 13.41 -0.04 -2.90
N ASP A 262 13.59 -0.21 -1.60
CA ASP A 262 14.69 0.39 -0.83
C ASP A 262 15.78 -0.62 -0.47
N ALA A 263 15.53 -1.91 -0.76
CA ALA A 263 16.48 -2.99 -0.62
C ALA A 263 17.55 -2.93 -1.72
N ARG A 264 18.72 -2.36 -1.39
CA ARG A 264 19.84 -2.26 -2.35
C ARG A 264 20.29 -3.64 -2.83
N THR A 265 20.31 -4.62 -1.93
CA THR A 265 20.65 -6.02 -2.21
C THR A 265 19.67 -6.67 -3.19
N GLY A 266 18.36 -6.53 -2.98
CA GLY A 266 17.34 -6.98 -3.92
C GLY A 266 17.43 -6.28 -5.28
N TYR A 267 17.63 -4.96 -5.29
CA TYR A 267 17.80 -4.16 -6.50
C TYR A 267 19.02 -4.60 -7.33
N ASP A 268 20.17 -4.76 -6.69
CA ASP A 268 21.41 -5.17 -7.35
C ASP A 268 21.30 -6.63 -7.83
N ALA A 269 20.63 -7.51 -7.06
CA ALA A 269 20.39 -8.89 -7.48
C ALA A 269 19.53 -8.97 -8.74
N VAL A 270 18.55 -8.09 -8.92
CA VAL A 270 17.72 -8.07 -10.13
C VAL A 270 18.48 -7.47 -11.33
N ASN A 271 19.32 -6.46 -11.13
CA ASN A 271 20.09 -5.81 -12.20
C ASN A 271 21.42 -6.49 -12.58
N SER A 272 21.96 -7.35 -11.71
CA SER A 272 23.19 -8.10 -12.00
C SER A 272 22.95 -9.10 -13.14
N GLU A 273 23.99 -9.51 -13.86
CA GLU A 273 23.91 -10.66 -14.77
C GLU A 273 24.05 -11.98 -14.00
N THR A 274 24.79 -11.96 -12.89
CA THR A 274 25.03 -13.15 -12.06
C THR A 274 23.81 -13.50 -11.23
N LEU A 275 23.41 -14.77 -11.25
CA LEU A 275 22.33 -15.26 -10.38
C LEU A 275 22.87 -15.50 -8.95
N PRO A 276 22.02 -15.31 -7.92
CA PRO A 276 22.37 -15.69 -6.56
C PRO A 276 22.71 -17.17 -6.44
N THR A 277 23.62 -17.51 -5.51
CA THR A 277 24.00 -18.90 -5.23
C THR A 277 22.86 -19.71 -4.62
N ASP A 278 21.94 -19.07 -3.89
CA ASP A 278 20.71 -19.71 -3.41
C ASP A 278 19.77 -19.96 -4.59
N ARG A 279 19.57 -21.24 -4.92
CA ARG A 279 18.76 -21.70 -6.06
C ARG A 279 17.31 -21.22 -6.00
N LYS A 280 16.72 -21.01 -4.81
CA LYS A 280 15.33 -20.57 -4.70
C LYS A 280 15.22 -19.09 -5.05
N ILE A 281 16.11 -18.27 -4.51
CA ILE A 281 16.18 -16.84 -4.83
C ILE A 281 16.50 -16.65 -6.31
N ALA A 282 17.37 -17.50 -6.88
CA ALA A 282 17.71 -17.45 -8.31
C ALA A 282 16.49 -17.62 -9.23
N ILE A 283 15.48 -18.42 -8.84
CA ILE A 283 14.24 -18.57 -9.61
C ILE A 283 13.44 -17.26 -9.57
N ASP A 284 13.19 -16.70 -8.38
CA ASP A 284 12.42 -15.47 -8.24
C ASP A 284 13.13 -14.29 -8.95
N VAL A 285 14.47 -14.21 -8.87
CA VAL A 285 15.27 -13.24 -9.63
C VAL A 285 15.16 -13.48 -11.14
N GLY A 286 15.20 -14.73 -11.60
CA GLY A 286 15.06 -15.07 -13.01
C GLY A 286 13.71 -14.64 -13.59
N VAL A 287 12.62 -14.89 -12.86
CA VAL A 287 11.25 -14.47 -13.23
C VAL A 287 11.15 -12.94 -13.28
N LEU A 288 11.65 -12.25 -12.25
CA LEU A 288 11.68 -10.79 -12.21
C LEU A 288 12.48 -10.20 -13.37
N ARG A 289 13.67 -10.73 -13.65
CA ARG A 289 14.50 -10.31 -14.78
C ARG A 289 13.79 -10.51 -16.10
N GLN A 290 13.14 -11.65 -16.31
CA GLN A 290 12.39 -11.90 -17.52
C GLN A 290 11.29 -10.83 -17.70
N GLY A 291 10.54 -10.50 -16.64
CA GLY A 291 9.51 -9.46 -16.71
C GLY A 291 10.05 -8.04 -16.91
N LEU A 292 11.21 -7.72 -16.33
CA LEU A 292 11.80 -6.38 -16.34
C LEU A 292 12.68 -6.09 -17.57
N VAL A 293 13.37 -7.10 -18.10
CA VAL A 293 14.39 -6.96 -19.16
C VAL A 293 13.84 -7.29 -20.54
N GLU A 294 12.70 -7.98 -20.64
CA GLU A 294 12.05 -8.28 -21.92
C GLU A 294 11.74 -6.97 -22.68
N GLU A 295 12.44 -6.77 -23.79
CA GLU A 295 12.39 -5.54 -24.57
C GLU A 295 10.94 -5.22 -25.00
N GLY A 296 10.54 -3.96 -24.82
CA GLY A 296 9.20 -3.50 -25.17
C GLY A 296 8.14 -3.68 -24.09
N ASN A 297 8.40 -4.34 -22.95
CA ASN A 297 7.39 -4.50 -21.89
C ASN A 297 7.10 -3.24 -21.06
N GLY A 298 7.87 -2.15 -21.25
CA GLY A 298 7.68 -0.90 -20.51
C GLY A 298 8.00 -0.99 -19.01
N CYS A 299 8.66 -2.07 -18.58
CA CYS A 299 8.96 -2.33 -17.18
C CYS A 299 10.32 -1.75 -16.78
N LYS A 300 10.43 -1.22 -15.55
CA LYS A 300 11.68 -0.70 -14.97
C LYS A 300 11.75 -1.05 -13.49
N VAL A 301 12.96 -1.08 -12.94
CA VAL A 301 13.17 -1.17 -11.49
C VAL A 301 13.83 0.11 -10.98
N ARG A 302 13.40 0.61 -9.81
CA ARG A 302 13.92 1.83 -9.20
C ARG A 302 14.24 1.60 -7.73
N TRP A 303 15.45 1.99 -7.34
CA TRP A 303 15.83 2.05 -5.93
C TRP A 303 15.49 3.43 -5.34
N VAL A 304 14.91 3.46 -4.14
CA VAL A 304 14.65 4.67 -3.36
C VAL A 304 15.22 4.53 -1.94
N PRO A 305 15.56 5.64 -1.25
CA PRO A 305 15.98 5.55 0.15
C PRO A 305 14.84 5.07 1.06
N GLY A 306 15.13 4.21 2.04
CA GLY A 306 14.13 3.71 3.00
C GLY A 306 13.44 4.80 3.83
N SER A 307 14.05 5.99 3.99
CA SER A 307 13.40 7.15 4.62
C SER A 307 12.27 7.77 3.78
N GLN A 308 12.21 7.45 2.49
CA GLN A 308 11.19 7.90 1.53
C GLN A 308 10.31 6.75 1.03
N MET A 309 10.44 5.56 1.61
CA MET A 309 9.73 4.36 1.18
C MET A 309 8.33 4.33 1.82
N PRO A 310 7.22 4.50 1.07
CA PRO A 310 5.87 4.38 1.64
C PRO A 310 5.56 2.92 2.07
N GLY A 311 6.22 1.92 1.47
CA GLY A 311 6.07 0.51 1.85
C GLY A 311 6.49 0.21 3.30
N ASP A 312 7.29 1.07 3.91
CA ASP A 312 7.77 0.97 5.30
C ASP A 312 6.61 0.88 6.31
N GLY A 313 5.51 1.62 6.06
CA GLY A 313 4.28 1.57 6.86
C GLY A 313 3.50 0.27 6.76
N LEU A 314 3.81 -0.56 5.77
CA LEU A 314 3.19 -1.86 5.55
C LEU A 314 3.97 -3.01 6.18
N THR A 315 5.22 -2.81 6.62
CA THR A 315 6.05 -3.89 7.19
C THR A 315 6.35 -3.72 8.67
N LYS A 316 6.12 -2.53 9.25
CA LYS A 316 6.33 -2.27 10.68
C LYS A 316 5.41 -1.19 11.25
N TRP A 317 5.20 -1.25 12.56
CA TRP A 317 4.31 -0.32 13.29
C TRP A 317 4.90 1.09 13.44
N HIS A 318 6.19 1.18 13.74
CA HIS A 318 6.96 2.41 13.87
C HIS A 318 7.68 2.69 12.54
N HIS A 319 6.91 3.24 11.60
CA HIS A 319 7.37 3.50 10.24
C HIS A 319 7.83 4.96 10.06
N ASN A 320 8.40 5.25 8.89
CA ASN A 320 8.94 6.55 8.49
C ASN A 320 7.89 7.67 8.24
N GLY A 321 6.60 7.43 8.45
CA GLY A 321 5.51 8.38 8.19
C GLY A 321 5.11 8.59 6.72
N VAL A 322 5.92 8.12 5.75
CA VAL A 322 5.74 8.44 4.31
C VAL A 322 4.42 7.94 3.77
N LEU A 323 3.99 6.72 4.15
CA LEU A 323 2.67 6.18 3.78
C LEU A 323 1.54 7.17 4.08
N THR A 324 1.51 7.71 5.29
CA THR A 324 0.48 8.65 5.75
C THR A 324 0.55 9.98 5.00
N THR A 325 1.75 10.44 4.68
CA THR A 325 1.96 11.63 3.83
C THR A 325 1.40 11.40 2.44
N VAL A 326 1.77 10.31 1.76
CA VAL A 326 1.28 9.98 0.42
C VAL A 326 -0.25 9.81 0.41
N MET A 327 -0.81 9.18 1.44
CA MET A 327 -2.26 9.04 1.58
C MET A 327 -2.98 10.39 1.69
N SER A 328 -2.44 11.34 2.46
CA SER A 328 -3.12 12.63 2.70
C SER A 328 -2.84 13.68 1.62
N SER A 329 -1.63 13.73 1.07
CA SER A 329 -1.24 14.69 0.04
C SER A 329 -1.53 14.23 -1.38
N GLY A 330 -1.54 12.91 -1.63
CA GLY A 330 -1.56 12.36 -2.98
C GLY A 330 -0.30 12.69 -3.78
N LEU A 331 0.83 12.98 -3.12
CA LEU A 331 2.09 13.36 -3.76
C LEU A 331 3.22 12.42 -3.35
N TRP A 332 4.08 12.08 -4.29
CA TRP A 332 5.32 11.35 -4.03
C TRP A 332 6.38 11.64 -5.09
N SER A 333 7.63 11.22 -4.82
CA SER A 333 8.78 11.37 -5.71
C SER A 333 9.63 10.11 -5.69
N LEU A 334 10.06 9.63 -6.86
CA LEU A 334 11.07 8.58 -7.02
C LEU A 334 12.50 9.14 -7.12
N ARG A 335 12.63 10.46 -7.09
CA ARG A 335 13.90 11.18 -6.97
C ARG A 335 14.05 11.71 -5.56
N ASP A 336 15.25 11.54 -5.01
CA ASP A 336 15.61 12.08 -3.70
C ASP A 336 15.45 13.61 -3.73
N THR A 337 14.45 14.15 -3.04
CA THR A 337 14.17 15.58 -2.98
C THR A 337 15.31 16.30 -2.24
N ALA A 338 15.54 17.58 -2.54
CA ALA A 338 16.64 18.33 -1.91
C ALA A 338 16.55 18.33 -0.36
N GLU A 339 15.33 18.45 0.18
CA GLU A 339 15.06 18.37 1.62
C GLU A 339 15.39 17.00 2.20
N ALA A 340 15.05 15.92 1.49
CA ALA A 340 15.31 14.58 1.96
C ALA A 340 16.79 14.19 1.86
N GLN A 341 17.52 14.72 0.87
CA GLN A 341 18.98 14.64 0.80
C GLN A 341 19.62 15.29 2.04
N GLU A 342 19.11 16.45 2.47
CA GLU A 342 19.63 17.16 3.63
C GLU A 342 19.34 16.43 4.95
N LEU A 343 18.09 15.99 5.15
CA LEU A 343 17.70 15.14 6.30
C LEU A 343 18.57 13.88 6.39
N ARG A 344 18.92 13.28 5.23
CA ARG A 344 19.80 12.13 5.16
C ARG A 344 21.23 12.46 5.59
N LYS A 345 21.79 13.60 5.16
CA LYS A 345 23.12 14.05 5.61
C LYS A 345 23.15 14.22 7.13
N VAL A 346 22.11 14.83 7.70
CA VAL A 346 21.97 15.01 9.16
C VAL A 346 21.86 13.66 9.87
N ALA A 347 21.02 12.73 9.38
CA ALA A 347 20.86 11.41 9.98
C ALA A 347 22.13 10.53 9.84
N ALA A 348 22.87 10.67 8.75
CA ALA A 348 24.16 10.01 8.56
C ALA A 348 25.22 10.58 9.51
N ALA A 349 25.27 11.90 9.69
CA ALA A 349 26.15 12.56 10.65
C ALA A 349 25.86 12.12 12.10
N LYS A 350 24.58 12.07 12.50
CA LYS A 350 24.17 11.57 13.82
C LYS A 350 24.55 10.10 14.05
N ARG A 351 24.33 9.22 13.05
CA ARG A 351 24.74 7.81 13.12
C ARG A 351 26.26 7.64 13.21
N ALA A 352 27.01 8.44 12.45
CA ALA A 352 28.46 8.45 12.51
C ALA A 352 28.98 8.93 13.87
N ALA A 353 28.37 9.97 14.44
CA ALA A 353 28.68 10.47 15.77
C ALA A 353 28.39 9.42 16.86
N TRP A 354 27.20 8.77 16.81
CA TRP A 354 26.84 7.69 17.73
C TRP A 354 27.78 6.48 17.64
N ARG A 355 28.19 6.08 16.41
CA ARG A 355 29.18 5.00 16.22
C ARG A 355 30.56 5.37 16.77
N ARG A 356 30.96 6.64 16.69
CA ARG A 356 32.22 7.12 17.29
C ARG A 356 32.15 7.12 18.81
N SER A 357 31.04 7.57 19.40
CA SER A 357 30.86 7.55 20.85
C SER A 357 30.79 6.12 21.40
N ALA A 358 30.09 5.21 20.72
CA ALA A 358 30.00 3.80 21.12
C ALA A 358 31.38 3.11 21.13
N LYS A 359 32.23 3.41 20.14
CA LYS A 359 33.62 2.91 20.09
C LYS A 359 34.54 3.50 21.16
N ALA A 360 34.24 4.70 21.68
CA ALA A 360 35.04 5.35 22.71
C ALA A 360 34.67 4.90 24.14
N THR A 361 33.51 4.28 24.33
CA THR A 361 33.08 3.68 25.61
C THR A 361 33.51 2.23 25.79
N ASP A 362 33.92 1.55 24.71
CA ASP A 362 34.46 0.17 24.73
C ASP A 362 36.00 0.12 24.74
N SER A 363 36.65 1.28 24.89
CA SER A 363 38.11 1.47 25.02
C SER A 363 38.42 2.14 26.35
#